data_AF-A0AAV5H627-F1
#
_entry.id   AF-A0AAV5H627-F1
#
_cell.length_a   1.000
_cell.length_b   1.000
_cell.length_c   1.000
_cell.angle_alpha   90.00
_cell.angle_beta   90.00
_cell.angle_gamma   90.00
#
_symmetry.space_group_name_H-M   'P 1'
#
loop_
_entity.id
_entity.type
_entity.pdbx_description
1 polymer ?
#
loop_
_entity_poly.entity_id
_entity_poly.type
_entity_poly.pdbx_seq_one_letter_code
_entity_poly.pdbx_strand_id
1 'polypeptide(L)' 'MGFLLFIPFLIVDLVVSSTLMSMGMVMLPPTMIALPFKIMLFVLVDGWDLVIKTLVQGFR' A
#
# COMPACT_ATOMS: atom_id res chain seq x y z
N MET A 1 10.25 5.32 11.83
CA MET A 1 10.44 4.46 10.63
C MET A 1 9.13 4.02 9.98
N GLY A 2 8.05 3.73 10.73
CA GLY A 2 6.79 3.24 10.14
C GLY A 2 6.13 4.13 9.07
N PHE A 3 6.37 5.45 9.08
CA PHE A 3 5.85 6.35 8.05
C PHE A 3 6.42 6.08 6.65
N LEU A 4 7.72 5.77 6.55
CA LEU A 4 8.37 5.47 5.26
C LEU A 4 7.84 4.18 4.64
N LEU A 5 7.44 3.21 5.47
CA LEU A 5 6.78 1.99 5.02
C LEU A 5 5.41 2.26 4.38
N PHE A 6 4.73 3.34 4.77
CA PHE A 6 3.38 3.67 4.28
C PHE A 6 3.38 4.39 2.92
N ILE A 7 4.47 5.11 2.59
CA ILE A 7 4.62 5.85 1.33
C ILE A 7 4.28 5.01 0.08
N PRO A 8 4.85 3.80 -0.13
CA PRO A 8 4.55 3.01 -1.32
C PRO A 8 3.08 2.58 -1.40
N PHE A 9 2.42 2.29 -0.28
CA PHE A 9 0.99 1.96 -0.24
C PHE A 9 0.12 3.16 -0.64
N LEU A 10 0.52 4.36 -0.22
CA LEU A 10 -0.17 5.60 -0.52
C LEU A 10 -0.06 5.95 -2.01
N ILE A 11 1.10 5.70 -2.63
CA ILE A 11 1.29 5.84 -4.08
C ILE A 11 0.34 4.92 -4.84
N VAL A 12 0.20 3.64 -4.43
CA VAL A 12 -0.75 2.71 -5.07
C VAL A 12 -2.18 3.24 -5.00
N ASP A 13 -2.61 3.76 -3.84
CA ASP A 13 -3.96 4.32 -3.71
C ASP A 13 -4.19 5.52 -4.63
N LEU A 14 -3.23 6.45 -4.71
CA LEU A 14 -3.34 7.63 -5.55
C LEU A 14 -3.36 7.27 -7.05
N VAL A 15 -2.53 6.32 -7.47
CA VAL A 15 -2.48 5.85 -8.86
C VAL A 15 -3.76 5.11 -9.24
N VAL A 16 -4.24 4.20 -8.38
CA VAL A 16 -5.48 3.44 -8.65
C VAL A 16 -6.70 4.35 -8.64
N SER A 17 -6.76 5.32 -7.72
CA SER A 17 -7.86 6.30 -7.67
C SER A 17 -7.87 7.21 -8.90
N SER A 18 -6.73 7.78 -9.29
CA SER A 18 -6.63 8.67 -10.47
C SER A 18 -6.92 7.96 -11.78
N THR A 19 -6.49 6.71 -11.94
CA THR A 19 -6.78 5.89 -13.12
C THR A 19 -8.28 5.53 -13.22
N LEU A 20 -8.92 5.11 -12.12
CA LEU A 20 -10.36 4.86 -12.10
C LEU A 20 -11.20 6.11 -12.35
N MET A 21 -10.81 7.24 -11.75
CA MET A 21 -11.45 8.53 -12.01
C MET A 21 -11.33 8.92 -13.50
N SER A 22 -10.17 8.69 -14.11
CA SER A 22 -9.95 8.92 -15.55
C SER A 22 -10.77 7.99 -16.45
N MET A 23 -11.12 6.79 -15.98
CA MET A 23 -11.98 5.84 -16.71
C MET A 23 -13.47 6.15 -16.57
N GLY A 24 -13.85 7.18 -15.80
CA GLY A 24 -15.25 7.52 -15.52
C GLY A 24 -15.98 6.53 -14.61
N MET A 25 -15.25 5.59 -13.98
CA MET A 25 -15.81 4.56 -13.12
C MET A 25 -15.89 5.04 -11.66
N VAL A 26 -16.91 5.85 -11.35
CA VAL A 26 -17.14 6.35 -9.97
C VAL A 26 -17.77 5.29 -9.06
N MET A 27 -18.49 4.32 -9.64
CA MET A 27 -19.29 3.35 -8.88
C MET A 27 -18.51 2.13 -8.38
N LEU A 28 -17.31 1.86 -8.92
CA LEU A 28 -16.44 0.81 -8.41
C LEU A 28 -15.51 1.42 -7.36
N PRO A 29 -15.59 1.03 -6.07
CA PRO A 29 -14.71 1.57 -5.05
C PRO A 29 -13.25 1.24 -5.41
N PRO A 30 -12.36 2.25 -5.52
CA PRO A 30 -10.96 2.07 -5.92
C PRO A 30 -10.17 1.11 -5.03
N THR A 31 -10.62 0.94 -3.79
CA THR A 31 -10.04 0.03 -2.81
C THR A 31 -10.05 -1.42 -3.25
N MET A 32 -11.07 -1.89 -3.99
CA MET A 32 -11.12 -3.28 -4.46
C MET A 32 -10.00 -3.58 -5.45
N ILE A 33 -9.58 -2.59 -6.25
CA ILE A 33 -8.45 -2.72 -7.16
C ILE A 33 -7.14 -2.53 -6.39
N ALA A 34 -7.06 -1.52 -5.52
CA ALA A 34 -5.83 -1.23 -4.77
C ALA A 34 -5.41 -2.35 -3.81
N LEU A 35 -6.36 -3.08 -3.20
CA LEU A 35 -6.09 -4.14 -2.22
C LEU A 35 -5.16 -5.26 -2.73
N PRO A 36 -5.44 -5.95 -3.86
CA PRO A 36 -4.54 -6.99 -4.38
C PRO A 36 -3.17 -6.43 -4.77
N PHE A 37 -3.09 -5.23 -5.35
CA PHE A 37 -1.81 -4.58 -5.67
C PHE A 37 -0.99 -4.27 -4.42
N LYS A 38 -1.64 -3.78 -3.35
CA LYS A 38 -0.98 -3.53 -2.06
C LYS A 38 -0.44 -4.81 -1.45
N ILE A 39 -1.19 -5.91 -1.48
CA ILE A 39 -0.74 -7.20 -0.95
C ILE A 39 0.47 -7.72 -1.75
N MET A 40 0.42 -7.65 -3.09
CA MET A 40 1.57 -8.01 -3.93
C MET A 40 2.79 -7.16 -3.58
N LEU A 41 2.65 -5.83 -3.49
CA LEU A 41 3.75 -4.93 -3.16
C LEU A 41 4.33 -5.23 -1.77
N PHE A 42 3.48 -5.49 -0.78
CA PHE A 42 3.91 -5.85 0.57
C PHE A 42 4.71 -7.14 0.60
N VAL A 43 4.31 -8.15 -0.17
CA VAL A 43 5.07 -9.42 -0.29
C VAL A 43 6.38 -9.21 -1.06
N LEU A 44 6.37 -8.43 -2.15
CA LEU A 44 7.56 -8.17 -2.98
C LEU A 44 8.68 -7.43 -2.24
N VAL A 45 8.34 -6.61 -1.24
CA VAL A 45 9.29 -5.82 -0.46
C VAL A 45 9.67 -6.53 0.86
N ASP A 46 9.33 -7.81 1.02
CA ASP A 46 9.49 -8.55 2.28
C ASP A 46 8.93 -7.77 3.48
N GLY A 47 7.74 -7.18 3.31
CA GLY A 47 7.16 -6.22 4.26
C GLY A 47 6.99 -6.79 5.68
N TRP A 48 6.81 -8.10 5.82
CA TRP A 48 6.78 -8.77 7.12
C TRP A 48 8.10 -8.64 7.89
N ASP A 49 9.25 -8.81 7.24
CA ASP A 49 10.57 -8.66 7.86
C ASP A 49 10.81 -7.20 8.29
N LEU A 50 10.42 -6.25 7.46
CA LEU A 50 10.46 -4.81 7.78
C LEU A 50 9.58 -4.46 8.98
N VAL A 51 8.37 -5.00 9.07
CA VAL A 51 7.48 -4.79 10.23
C VAL A 51 8.09 -5.39 11.50
N ILE A 52 8.59 -6.61 11.45
CA ILE A 52 9.19 -7.27 12.62
C ILE A 52 10.45 -6.52 13.09
N LYS A 53 11.35 -6.16 12.17
CA LYS A 53 12.57 -5.39 12.50
C LYS A 53 12.24 -4.05 13.15
N THR A 54 11.26 -3.32 12.59
CA THR A 54 10.87 -2.01 13.15
C THR A 54 10.20 -2.14 14.51
N LEU A 55 9.43 -3.21 14.76
CA LEU A 55 8.87 -3.51 16.08
C LEU A 55 9.97 -3.85 17.09
N VAL A 56 10.85 -4.80 16.77
CA VAL A 56 11.94 -5.23 17.67
C VAL A 56 12.88 -4.07 18.01
N GLN A 57 13.19 -3.21 17.04
CA GLN A 57 13.97 -1.98 17.29
C GLN A 57 13.21 -0.95 18.13
N GLY A 58 11.88 -0.91 18.08
CA GLY A 58 11.06 0.03 18.85
C GLY A 58 10.87 -0.36 20.32
N PHE A 59 11.09 -1.62 20.69
CA PHE A 59 10.99 -2.10 22.08
C PHE A 59 12.33 -2.02 22.85
N ARG A 60 13.41 -1.63 22.20
CA ARG A 60 14.76 -1.56 22.77
C ARG A 60 15.18 -0.11 22.98
#